data_AF-A0A3B9J6U8-F1
#
_entry.id   AF-A0A3B9J6U8-F1
#
_cell.length_a   1.000
_cell.length_b   1.000
_cell.length_c   1.000
_cell.angle_alpha   90.00
_cell.angle_beta   90.00
_cell.angle_gamma   90.00
#
_symmetry.space_group_name_H-M   'P 1'
#
loop_
_entity.id
_entity.type
_entity.pdbx_description
1 polymer ?
#
loop_
_entity_poly.entity_id
_entity_poly.type
_entity_poly.pdbx_seq_one_letter_code
_entity_poly.pdbx_strand_id
1 'polypeptide(L)'
;MANHTDNGTVPPFYNTPTQPHKPPVDDRKRHGLSLITMVLGWVTLTLAMVGGAKLLWDILSDGLKLEGLTAKVISLGLTFLLGWIVSIVCIRTFGNLVLPLIINTYVFLTASGILVLYARVVYKLYMEVFNPDAHYLRYSVAIGIGFAVLVGLHLLIEDHDLRPFSIPFLIGGVMHLSGMVMHYVFMNGSQENIGGDVYFFGLVMLISLLMLAHFGIFNLPRKIIAHFFAKNGHALQPGKQES
;
A
#
# COMPACT_ATOMS: atom_id res chain seq x y z
N MET A 1 -69.89 -26.75 -28.02
CA MET A 1 -68.93 -27.68 -27.39
C MET A 1 -67.56 -27.40 -28.00
N ALA A 2 -66.70 -26.72 -27.25
CA ALA A 2 -65.33 -26.40 -27.64
C ALA A 2 -64.38 -27.27 -26.82
N ASN A 3 -63.43 -27.93 -27.46
CA ASN A 3 -62.29 -28.51 -26.77
C ASN A 3 -61.09 -28.48 -27.74
N HIS A 4 -60.34 -27.38 -27.72
CA HIS A 4 -59.04 -27.28 -28.36
C HIS A 4 -57.99 -27.43 -27.27
N THR A 5 -57.26 -28.55 -27.34
CA THR A 5 -56.11 -28.86 -26.49
C THR A 5 -54.93 -27.96 -26.87
N ASP A 6 -54.53 -27.13 -25.91
CA ASP A 6 -53.36 -26.26 -26.00
C ASP A 6 -52.10 -27.12 -25.78
N ASN A 7 -51.48 -27.56 -26.87
CA ASN A 7 -50.17 -28.21 -26.84
C ASN A 7 -49.11 -27.11 -26.68
N GLY A 8 -48.63 -26.93 -25.45
CA GLY A 8 -47.52 -26.05 -25.11
C GLY A 8 -46.20 -26.50 -25.76
N THR A 9 -45.99 -26.12 -27.01
CA THR A 9 -44.68 -26.20 -27.66
C THR A 9 -43.81 -25.05 -27.16
N VAL A 10 -42.83 -25.36 -26.32
CA VAL A 10 -41.75 -24.45 -25.93
C VAL A 10 -41.04 -23.98 -27.21
N PRO A 11 -40.84 -22.67 -27.44
CA PRO A 11 -40.21 -22.20 -28.67
C PRO A 11 -38.78 -22.76 -28.77
N PRO A 12 -38.33 -23.14 -29.99
CA PRO A 12 -36.99 -23.67 -30.18
C PRO A 12 -35.96 -22.58 -29.82
N PHE A 13 -34.93 -22.97 -29.07
CA PHE A 13 -33.75 -22.13 -28.86
C PHE A 13 -33.10 -21.86 -30.22
N TYR A 14 -33.28 -20.65 -30.74
CA TYR A 14 -32.49 -20.18 -31.87
C TYR A 14 -31.05 -20.06 -31.39
N ASN A 15 -30.21 -21.03 -31.74
CA ASN A 15 -28.76 -20.86 -31.72
C ASN A 15 -28.41 -19.86 -32.82
N THR A 16 -28.62 -18.56 -32.55
CA THR A 16 -28.03 -17.51 -33.36
C THR A 16 -26.52 -17.74 -33.28
N PRO A 17 -25.82 -18.04 -34.38
CA PRO A 17 -24.37 -18.13 -34.34
C PRO A 17 -23.88 -16.74 -33.93
N THR A 18 -23.42 -16.61 -32.69
CA THR A 18 -22.66 -15.44 -32.27
C THR A 18 -21.43 -15.44 -33.15
N GLN A 19 -21.45 -14.64 -34.23
CA GLN A 19 -20.26 -14.40 -35.03
C GLN A 19 -19.14 -14.01 -34.04
N PRO A 20 -17.95 -14.61 -34.13
CA PRO A 20 -16.85 -14.22 -33.29
C PRO A 20 -16.59 -12.73 -33.55
N HIS A 21 -16.97 -11.91 -32.57
CA HIS A 21 -16.74 -10.48 -32.62
C HIS A 21 -15.22 -10.29 -32.66
N LYS A 22 -14.67 -10.05 -33.86
CA LYS A 22 -13.26 -9.68 -34.01
C LYS A 22 -13.14 -8.34 -33.28
N PRO A 23 -12.39 -8.27 -32.16
CA PRO A 23 -12.25 -7.01 -31.46
C PRO A 23 -11.65 -6.00 -32.44
N PRO A 24 -12.20 -4.78 -32.53
CA PRO A 24 -11.65 -3.74 -33.38
C PRO A 24 -10.16 -3.56 -33.10
N VAL A 25 -9.39 -3.20 -34.14
CA VAL A 25 -7.92 -3.09 -34.07
C VAL A 25 -7.45 -2.18 -32.93
N ASP A 26 -8.28 -1.20 -32.54
CA ASP A 26 -8.03 -0.31 -31.41
C ASP A 26 -8.06 -1.00 -30.03
N ASP A 27 -8.87 -2.04 -29.85
CA ASP A 27 -8.92 -2.80 -28.58
C ASP A 27 -7.63 -3.60 -28.37
N ARG A 28 -7.06 -4.15 -29.44
CA ARG A 28 -5.81 -4.91 -29.37
C ARG A 28 -4.62 -3.99 -29.02
N LYS A 29 -4.59 -2.77 -29.55
CA LYS A 29 -3.57 -1.76 -29.22
C LYS A 29 -3.72 -1.27 -27.76
N ARG A 30 -4.95 -1.05 -27.30
CA ARG A 30 -5.24 -0.68 -25.90
C ARG A 30 -4.83 -1.77 -24.91
N HIS A 31 -5.11 -3.03 -25.21
CA HIS A 31 -4.64 -4.16 -24.39
C HIS A 31 -3.11 -4.26 -24.32
N GLY A 32 -2.42 -4.10 -25.45
CA GLY A 32 -0.95 -4.10 -25.47
C GLY A 32 -0.35 -2.98 -24.61
N LEU A 33 -0.89 -1.77 -24.71
CA LEU A 33 -0.45 -0.61 -23.93
C LEU A 33 -0.73 -0.79 -22.42
N SER A 34 -1.90 -1.34 -22.07
CA SER A 34 -2.24 -1.68 -20.69
C SER A 34 -1.24 -2.68 -20.08
N LEU A 35 -0.87 -3.72 -20.83
CA LEU A 35 0.08 -4.73 -20.36
C LEU A 35 1.49 -4.18 -20.18
N ILE A 36 1.98 -3.35 -21.10
CA ILE A 36 3.29 -2.71 -21.00
C ILE A 36 3.33 -1.76 -19.79
N THR A 37 2.32 -0.92 -19.62
CA THR A 37 2.24 0.01 -18.48
C THR A 37 2.08 -0.72 -17.15
N MET A 38 1.33 -1.83 -17.12
CA MET A 38 1.24 -2.71 -15.95
C MET A 38 2.60 -3.28 -15.57
N VAL A 39 3.31 -3.90 -16.51
CA VAL A 39 4.64 -4.50 -16.25
C VAL A 39 5.63 -3.42 -15.81
N LEU A 40 5.62 -2.26 -16.46
CA LEU A 40 6.47 -1.14 -16.08
C LEU A 40 6.20 -0.67 -14.64
N GLY A 41 4.92 -0.42 -14.30
CA GLY A 41 4.50 -0.03 -12.95
C GLY A 41 4.86 -1.09 -11.90
N TRP A 42 4.64 -2.36 -12.22
CA TRP A 42 5.01 -3.47 -11.35
C TRP A 42 6.52 -3.55 -11.13
N VAL A 43 7.33 -3.59 -12.17
CA VAL A 43 8.79 -3.70 -12.06
C VAL A 43 9.38 -2.52 -11.30
N THR A 44 8.96 -1.30 -11.62
CA THR A 44 9.45 -0.08 -10.95
C THR A 44 9.09 -0.05 -9.47
N LEU A 45 7.83 -0.37 -9.11
CA LEU A 45 7.44 -0.49 -7.70
C LEU A 45 8.24 -1.60 -6.99
N THR A 46 8.42 -2.76 -7.62
CA THR A 46 9.18 -3.87 -7.03
C THR A 46 10.61 -3.46 -6.73
N LEU A 47 11.28 -2.79 -7.67
CA LEU A 47 12.63 -2.28 -7.49
C LEU A 47 12.71 -1.29 -6.32
N ALA A 48 11.74 -0.37 -6.22
CA ALA A 48 11.66 0.56 -5.11
C ALA A 48 11.44 -0.15 -3.77
N MET A 49 10.55 -1.15 -3.73
CA MET A 49 10.24 -1.91 -2.51
C MET A 49 11.43 -2.75 -2.04
N VAL A 50 12.08 -3.49 -2.95
CA VAL A 50 13.26 -4.31 -2.62
C VAL A 50 14.45 -3.43 -2.23
N GLY A 51 14.67 -2.33 -2.96
CA GLY A 51 15.71 -1.36 -2.63
C GLY A 51 15.48 -0.67 -1.28
N GLY A 52 14.23 -0.32 -0.98
CA GLY A 52 13.82 0.22 0.33
C GLY A 52 14.02 -0.78 1.46
N ALA A 53 13.64 -2.04 1.25
CA ALA A 53 13.86 -3.11 2.23
C ALA A 53 15.35 -3.35 2.50
N LYS A 54 16.19 -3.32 1.45
CA LYS A 54 17.65 -3.38 1.60
C LYS A 54 18.18 -2.19 2.38
N LEU A 55 17.76 -0.97 2.03
CA LEU A 55 18.18 0.22 2.75
C LEU A 55 17.81 0.14 4.24
N LEU A 56 16.59 -0.32 4.53
CA LEU A 56 16.14 -0.55 5.89
C LEU A 56 17.02 -1.56 6.62
N TRP A 57 17.33 -2.67 5.97
CA TRP A 57 18.22 -3.69 6.51
C TRP A 57 19.60 -3.13 6.85
N ASP A 58 20.21 -2.37 5.94
CA ASP A 58 21.50 -1.71 6.16
C ASP A 58 21.45 -0.75 7.37
N ILE A 59 20.36 0.03 7.51
CA ILE A 59 20.14 0.92 8.66
C ILE A 59 20.04 0.13 9.98
N LEU A 60 19.42 -1.06 9.92
CA LEU A 60 19.23 -1.92 11.08
C LEU A 60 20.49 -2.70 11.49
N SER A 61 21.33 -3.10 10.54
CA SER A 61 22.54 -3.91 10.79
C SER A 61 23.75 -3.07 11.13
N ASP A 62 24.09 -2.11 10.27
CA ASP A 62 25.42 -1.47 10.28
C ASP A 62 25.39 -0.08 10.92
N GLY A 63 24.20 0.42 11.23
CA GLY A 63 23.98 1.81 11.60
C GLY A 63 24.10 2.73 10.38
N LEU A 64 23.46 3.90 10.47
CA LEU A 64 23.32 4.84 9.36
C LEU A 64 24.69 5.45 9.02
N LYS A 65 25.44 4.84 8.09
CA LYS A 65 26.52 5.53 7.39
C LYS A 65 25.87 6.57 6.49
N LEU A 66 25.99 7.85 6.87
CA LEU A 66 25.40 8.98 6.14
C LEU A 66 25.93 9.10 4.71
N GLU A 67 27.09 8.50 4.44
CA GLU A 67 27.72 8.52 3.13
C GLU A 67 26.86 7.82 2.08
N GLY A 68 26.39 8.59 1.10
CA GLY A 68 25.54 8.11 0.02
C GLY A 68 24.07 7.83 0.41
N LEU A 69 23.66 8.04 1.67
CA LEU A 69 22.29 7.81 2.10
C LEU A 69 21.30 8.66 1.31
N THR A 70 21.58 9.96 1.17
CA THR A 70 20.71 10.89 0.46
C THR A 70 20.52 10.46 -0.99
N ALA A 71 21.58 10.02 -1.67
CA ALA A 71 21.50 9.52 -3.04
C ALA A 71 20.65 8.24 -3.14
N LYS A 72 20.79 7.30 -2.19
CA LYS A 72 19.95 6.10 -2.10
C LYS A 72 18.47 6.46 -1.88
N VAL A 73 18.18 7.36 -0.94
CA VAL A 73 16.81 7.79 -0.64
C VAL A 73 16.17 8.50 -1.82
N ILE A 74 16.88 9.43 -2.49
CA ILE A 74 16.37 10.15 -3.65
C ILE A 74 16.12 9.19 -4.82
N SER A 75 17.06 8.29 -5.12
CA SER A 75 16.89 7.33 -6.22
C SER A 75 15.73 6.37 -5.97
N LEU A 76 15.57 5.86 -4.74
CA LEU A 76 14.43 5.02 -4.36
C LEU A 76 13.12 5.79 -4.39
N GLY A 77 13.09 7.04 -3.89
CA GLY A 77 11.92 7.89 -3.91
C GLY A 77 11.43 8.20 -5.32
N LEU A 78 12.34 8.53 -6.24
CA LEU A 78 12.02 8.75 -7.66
C LEU A 78 11.50 7.48 -8.32
N THR A 79 12.14 6.34 -8.05
CA THR A 79 11.71 5.04 -8.59
C THR A 79 10.30 4.67 -8.09
N PHE A 80 10.05 4.88 -6.80
CA PHE A 80 8.74 4.67 -6.20
C PHE A 80 7.68 5.59 -6.81
N LEU A 81 7.95 6.89 -6.91
CA LEU A 81 7.02 7.87 -7.48
C LEU A 81 6.69 7.55 -8.94
N LEU A 82 7.70 7.19 -9.75
CA LEU A 82 7.48 6.79 -11.13
C LEU A 82 6.56 5.56 -11.20
N GLY A 83 6.87 4.51 -10.42
CA GLY A 83 6.04 3.31 -10.38
C GLY A 83 4.64 3.57 -9.86
N TRP A 84 4.50 4.46 -8.88
CA TRP A 84 3.22 4.89 -8.33
C TRP A 84 2.36 5.59 -9.38
N ILE A 85 2.90 6.60 -10.08
CA ILE A 85 2.19 7.33 -11.13
C ILE A 85 1.76 6.39 -12.27
N VAL A 86 2.69 5.56 -12.75
CA VAL A 86 2.41 4.60 -13.82
C VAL A 86 1.32 3.61 -13.39
N SER A 87 1.34 3.17 -12.13
CA SER A 87 0.34 2.26 -11.59
C SER A 87 -1.04 2.90 -11.45
N ILE A 88 -1.12 4.17 -11.05
CA ILE A 88 -2.39 4.92 -11.05
C ILE A 88 -2.98 4.95 -12.45
N VAL A 89 -2.18 5.35 -13.46
CA VAL A 89 -2.65 5.42 -14.84
C VAL A 89 -3.10 4.04 -15.32
N CYS A 90 -2.33 2.98 -14.99
CA CYS A 90 -2.67 1.61 -15.35
C CYS A 90 -4.04 1.18 -14.78
N ILE A 91 -4.28 1.41 -13.49
CA ILE A 91 -5.51 1.02 -12.79
C ILE A 91 -6.69 1.86 -13.27
N ARG A 92 -6.53 3.20 -13.29
CA ARG A 92 -7.63 4.14 -13.55
C ARG A 92 -8.03 4.21 -15.01
N THR A 93 -7.06 4.15 -15.93
CA THR A 93 -7.33 4.32 -17.37
C THR A 93 -7.62 3.00 -18.06
N PHE A 94 -6.96 1.91 -17.68
CA PHE A 94 -7.10 0.63 -18.36
C PHE A 94 -7.89 -0.42 -17.56
N GLY A 95 -8.33 -0.10 -16.34
CA GLY A 95 -9.17 -1.00 -15.54
C GLY A 95 -8.50 -2.33 -15.18
N ASN A 96 -7.17 -2.34 -15.04
CA ASN A 96 -6.42 -3.57 -14.84
C ASN A 96 -6.61 -4.12 -13.40
N LEU A 97 -7.09 -5.36 -13.28
CA LEU A 97 -7.36 -6.02 -11.99
C LEU A 97 -6.12 -6.69 -11.37
N VAL A 98 -5.08 -6.99 -12.15
CA VAL A 98 -3.89 -7.70 -11.64
C VAL A 98 -3.03 -6.78 -10.78
N LEU A 99 -2.89 -5.52 -11.17
CA LEU A 99 -2.02 -4.58 -10.45
C LEU A 99 -2.50 -4.29 -9.02
N PRO A 100 -3.80 -4.07 -8.75
CA PRO A 100 -4.32 -3.96 -7.38
C PRO A 100 -4.00 -5.18 -6.50
N LEU A 101 -4.02 -6.39 -7.05
CA LEU A 101 -3.67 -7.61 -6.30
C LEU A 101 -2.20 -7.61 -5.87
N ILE A 102 -1.30 -7.22 -6.77
CA ILE A 102 0.13 -7.10 -6.48
C ILE A 102 0.37 -6.02 -5.42
N ILE A 103 -0.28 -4.85 -5.57
CA ILE A 103 -0.14 -3.75 -4.60
C ILE A 103 -0.66 -4.17 -3.23
N ASN A 104 -1.74 -4.95 -3.14
CA ASN A 104 -2.24 -5.46 -1.86
C ASN A 104 -1.19 -6.33 -1.15
N THR A 105 -0.45 -7.14 -1.91
CA THR A 105 0.69 -7.90 -1.39
C THR A 105 1.78 -6.97 -0.88
N TYR A 106 2.08 -5.87 -1.58
CA TYR A 106 3.06 -4.88 -1.13
C TYR A 106 2.61 -4.11 0.12
N VAL A 107 1.33 -3.77 0.24
CA VAL A 107 0.78 -3.20 1.48
C VAL A 107 1.01 -4.16 2.64
N PHE A 108 0.64 -5.43 2.48
CA PHE A 108 0.84 -6.45 3.51
C PHE A 108 2.32 -6.54 3.92
N LEU A 109 3.23 -6.71 2.96
CA LEU A 109 4.66 -6.80 3.22
C LEU A 109 5.23 -5.54 3.89
N THR A 110 4.75 -4.36 3.49
CA THR A 110 5.18 -3.09 4.09
C THR A 110 4.73 -2.99 5.54
N ALA A 111 3.45 -3.30 5.81
CA ALA A 111 2.90 -3.30 7.16
C ALA A 111 3.66 -4.29 8.06
N SER A 112 3.91 -5.51 7.59
CA SER A 112 4.73 -6.50 8.29
C SER A 112 6.15 -6.00 8.54
N GLY A 113 6.78 -5.35 7.56
CA GLY A 113 8.11 -4.78 7.69
C GLY A 113 8.20 -3.70 8.77
N ILE A 114 7.22 -2.80 8.85
CA ILE A 114 7.14 -1.79 9.91
C ILE A 114 6.99 -2.46 11.28
N LEU A 115 6.14 -3.50 11.39
CA LEU A 115 5.94 -4.22 12.65
C LEU A 115 7.23 -4.92 13.13
N VAL A 116 7.97 -5.55 12.22
CA VAL A 116 9.27 -6.17 12.52
C VAL A 116 10.29 -5.12 12.97
N LEU A 117 10.32 -3.97 12.29
CA LEU A 117 11.21 -2.89 12.68
C LEU A 117 10.87 -2.35 14.06
N TYR A 118 9.58 -2.17 14.35
CA TYR A 118 9.12 -1.77 15.68
C TYR A 118 9.50 -2.78 16.76
N ALA A 119 9.26 -4.08 16.54
CA ALA A 119 9.66 -5.12 17.49
C ALA A 119 11.18 -5.08 17.77
N ARG A 120 12.00 -4.80 16.75
CA ARG A 120 13.45 -4.64 16.90
C ARG A 120 13.85 -3.39 17.68
N VAL A 121 13.11 -2.29 17.55
CA VAL A 121 13.30 -1.08 18.36
C VAL A 121 13.03 -1.36 19.83
N VAL A 122 11.89 -1.99 20.13
CA VAL A 122 11.50 -2.38 21.48
C VAL A 122 12.54 -3.32 22.10
N TYR A 123 13.01 -4.32 21.35
CA TYR A 123 14.07 -5.21 21.80
C TYR A 123 15.36 -4.45 22.16
N LYS A 124 15.79 -3.48 21.34
CA LYS A 124 16.99 -2.69 21.63
C LYS A 124 16.83 -1.76 22.84
N LEU A 125 15.63 -1.21 23.05
CA LEU A 125 15.33 -0.39 24.22
C LEU A 125 15.46 -1.22 25.51
N TYR A 126 14.89 -2.43 25.55
CA TYR A 126 14.97 -3.31 26.72
C TYR A 126 16.36 -3.85 27.02
N MET A 127 17.21 -4.05 26.01
CA MET A 127 18.58 -4.51 26.22
C MET A 127 19.52 -3.38 26.65
N GLU A 128 19.01 -2.15 26.85
CA GLU A 128 19.77 -0.96 27.23
C GLU A 128 20.93 -0.61 26.28
N VAL A 129 20.97 -1.20 25.08
CA VAL A 129 21.96 -0.91 24.01
C VAL A 129 21.54 0.32 23.20
N PHE A 130 20.52 1.04 23.68
CA PHE A 130 19.88 2.11 22.95
C PHE A 130 20.58 3.44 23.19
N ASN A 131 21.43 3.86 22.25
CA ASN A 131 21.98 5.22 22.23
C ASN A 131 20.96 6.26 21.72
N PRO A 132 20.53 7.24 22.53
CA PRO A 132 19.48 8.19 22.16
C PRO A 132 19.79 9.01 20.91
N ASP A 133 20.98 9.60 20.84
CA ASP A 133 21.33 10.57 19.80
C ASP A 133 21.36 9.97 18.39
N ALA A 134 21.75 8.69 18.29
CA ALA A 134 21.88 8.00 17.01
C ALA A 134 20.63 7.21 16.64
N HIS A 135 19.99 6.53 17.60
CA HIS A 135 18.96 5.55 17.26
C HIS A 135 17.57 6.17 17.08
N TYR A 136 17.17 7.18 17.88
CA TYR A 136 15.81 7.76 17.76
C TYR A 136 15.53 8.20 16.34
N LEU A 137 16.36 9.10 15.80
CA LEU A 137 16.13 9.69 14.49
C LEU A 137 16.09 8.62 13.39
N ARG A 138 17.01 7.64 13.45
CA ARG A 138 17.11 6.57 12.45
C ARG A 138 15.86 5.71 12.42
N TYR A 139 15.40 5.26 13.57
CA TYR A 139 14.23 4.40 13.69
C TYR A 139 12.94 5.18 13.39
N SER A 140 12.81 6.43 13.85
CA SER A 140 11.66 7.28 13.54
C SER A 140 11.54 7.55 12.04
N VAL A 141 12.65 7.90 11.38
CA VAL A 141 12.66 8.13 9.93
C VAL A 141 12.33 6.84 9.18
N ALA A 142 12.87 5.70 9.62
CA ALA A 142 12.57 4.39 9.03
C ALA A 142 11.08 4.02 9.14
N ILE A 143 10.49 4.15 10.33
CA ILE A 143 9.04 3.90 10.53
C ILE A 143 8.22 4.91 9.72
N GLY A 144 8.58 6.20 9.75
CA GLY A 144 7.88 7.26 9.05
C GLY A 144 7.87 7.06 7.53
N ILE A 145 9.01 6.69 6.93
CA ILE A 145 9.12 6.36 5.50
C ILE A 145 8.30 5.10 5.19
N GLY A 146 8.41 4.06 6.01
CA GLY A 146 7.61 2.84 5.84
C GLY A 146 6.11 3.14 5.85
N PHE A 147 5.67 3.98 6.78
CA PHE A 147 4.27 4.42 6.86
C PHE A 147 3.86 5.28 5.65
N ALA A 148 4.72 6.19 5.20
CA ALA A 148 4.45 7.00 4.00
C ALA A 148 4.30 6.13 2.74
N VAL A 149 5.15 5.11 2.59
CA VAL A 149 5.04 4.11 1.51
C VAL A 149 3.73 3.32 1.64
N LEU A 150 3.39 2.85 2.84
CA LEU A 150 2.12 2.14 3.11
C LEU A 150 0.91 2.99 2.71
N VAL A 151 0.88 4.26 3.08
CA VAL A 151 -0.15 5.22 2.68
C VAL A 151 -0.17 5.41 1.16
N GLY A 152 0.99 5.60 0.53
CA GLY A 152 1.12 5.72 -0.92
C GLY A 152 0.53 4.52 -1.65
N LEU A 153 0.86 3.30 -1.21
CA LEU A 153 0.32 2.06 -1.78
C LEU A 153 -1.20 1.95 -1.55
N HIS A 154 -1.69 2.32 -0.37
CA HIS A 154 -3.13 2.34 -0.08
C HIS A 154 -3.91 3.30 -0.99
N LEU A 155 -3.31 4.42 -1.41
CA LEU A 155 -3.95 5.36 -2.33
C LEU A 155 -4.10 4.80 -3.77
N LEU A 156 -3.32 3.79 -4.14
CA LEU A 156 -3.41 3.17 -5.48
C LEU A 156 -4.65 2.30 -5.65
N ILE A 157 -5.06 1.60 -4.59
CA ILE A 157 -6.18 0.65 -4.64
C ILE A 157 -7.47 1.36 -4.25
N GLU A 158 -8.50 1.23 -5.08
CA GLU A 158 -9.84 1.70 -4.76
C GLU A 158 -10.44 0.88 -3.61
N ASP A 159 -11.06 1.57 -2.65
CA ASP A 159 -11.77 0.97 -1.50
C ASP A 159 -10.96 -0.02 -0.65
N HIS A 160 -9.64 0.05 -0.75
CA HIS A 160 -8.76 -0.70 0.13
C HIS A 160 -8.92 -0.22 1.58
N ASP A 161 -8.91 -1.16 2.52
CA ASP A 161 -9.13 -0.89 3.95
C ASP A 161 -7.86 -1.23 4.75
N LEU A 162 -7.34 -0.25 5.49
CA LEU A 162 -6.16 -0.44 6.35
C LEU A 162 -6.51 -0.92 7.76
N ARG A 163 -7.79 -0.92 8.16
CA ARG A 163 -8.23 -1.30 9.52
C ARG A 163 -7.76 -2.69 9.94
N PRO A 164 -7.79 -3.73 9.09
CA PRO A 164 -7.30 -5.05 9.50
C PRO A 164 -5.82 -5.01 9.89
N PHE A 165 -5.03 -4.16 9.24
CA PHE A 165 -3.61 -3.99 9.51
C PHE A 165 -3.33 -3.20 10.78
N SER A 166 -4.29 -2.46 11.36
CA SER A 166 -4.06 -1.78 12.65
C SER A 166 -4.07 -2.75 13.83
N ILE A 167 -4.75 -3.90 13.71
CA ILE A 167 -4.90 -4.86 14.82
C ILE A 167 -3.53 -5.38 15.30
N PRO A 168 -2.62 -5.86 14.43
CA PRO A 168 -1.27 -6.27 14.87
C PRO A 168 -0.47 -5.14 15.55
N PHE A 169 -0.64 -3.90 15.10
CA PHE A 169 0.05 -2.74 15.68
C PHE A 169 -0.50 -2.41 17.07
N LEU A 170 -1.81 -2.47 17.27
CA LEU A 170 -2.43 -2.33 18.59
C LEU A 170 -1.95 -3.42 19.55
N ILE A 171 -1.91 -4.67 19.12
CA ILE A 171 -1.40 -5.79 19.92
C ILE A 171 0.05 -5.54 20.30
N GLY A 172 0.89 -5.12 19.35
CA GLY A 172 2.27 -4.74 19.61
C GLY A 172 2.40 -3.55 20.58
N GLY A 173 1.49 -2.58 20.52
CA GLY A 173 1.40 -1.48 21.48
C GLY A 173 1.09 -1.96 22.90
N VAL A 174 0.08 -2.83 23.06
CA VAL A 174 -0.28 -3.41 24.37
C VAL A 174 0.86 -4.25 24.94
N MET A 175 1.55 -5.03 24.09
CA MET A 175 2.72 -5.81 24.50
C MET A 175 3.87 -4.90 24.96
N HIS A 176 4.18 -3.84 24.22
CA HIS A 176 5.22 -2.88 24.59
C HIS A 176 4.88 -2.16 25.91
N LEU A 177 3.64 -1.69 26.07
CA LEU A 177 3.20 -1.06 27.32
C LEU A 177 3.31 -2.03 28.51
N SER A 178 2.91 -3.28 28.33
CA SER A 178 3.02 -4.33 29.36
C SER A 178 4.48 -4.60 29.71
N GLY A 179 5.37 -4.64 28.71
CA GLY A 179 6.81 -4.78 28.92
C GLY A 179 7.41 -3.59 29.66
N MET A 180 6.97 -2.36 29.39
CA MET A 180 7.43 -1.16 30.11
C MET A 180 7.08 -1.26 31.60
N VAL A 181 5.84 -1.65 31.91
CA VAL A 181 5.40 -1.85 33.30
C VAL A 181 6.27 -2.92 33.98
N MET A 182 6.51 -4.06 33.32
CA MET A 182 7.39 -5.10 33.87
C MET A 182 8.81 -4.61 34.12
N HIS A 183 9.42 -3.94 33.14
CA HIS A 183 10.80 -3.49 33.20
C HIS A 183 11.01 -2.40 34.28
N TYR A 184 10.14 -1.39 34.33
CA TYR A 184 10.32 -0.24 35.23
C TYR A 184 9.72 -0.44 36.62
N VAL A 185 8.56 -1.09 36.75
CA VAL A 185 7.87 -1.21 38.04
C VAL A 185 8.33 -2.46 38.80
N PHE A 186 8.48 -3.58 38.09
CA PHE A 186 8.75 -4.86 38.74
C PHE A 186 10.24 -5.24 38.76
N MET A 187 11.01 -4.81 37.75
CA MET A 187 12.43 -5.19 37.61
C MET A 187 13.42 -4.08 37.98
N ASN A 188 12.93 -2.88 38.34
CA ASN A 188 13.77 -1.70 38.64
C ASN A 188 14.80 -1.40 37.53
N GLY A 189 14.40 -1.53 36.25
CA GLY A 189 15.26 -1.22 35.10
C GLY A 189 15.70 0.24 35.03
N SER A 190 16.75 0.52 34.25
CA SER A 190 17.35 1.85 34.16
C SER A 190 16.38 2.89 33.58
N GLN A 191 16.14 3.99 34.30
CA GLN A 191 15.21 5.05 33.87
C GLN A 191 15.70 5.86 32.66
N GLU A 192 16.95 5.68 32.22
CA GLU A 192 17.55 6.46 31.12
C GLU A 192 16.79 6.29 29.79
N ASN A 193 16.12 5.16 29.58
CA ASN A 193 15.45 4.83 28.31
C ASN A 193 13.93 5.06 28.31
N ILE A 194 13.33 5.52 29.42
CA ILE A 194 11.86 5.62 29.53
C ILE A 194 11.25 6.57 28.48
N GLY A 195 11.97 7.65 28.15
CA GLY A 195 11.55 8.58 27.10
C GLY A 195 11.43 7.91 25.74
N GLY A 196 12.26 6.89 25.48
CA GLY A 196 12.31 6.17 24.20
C GLY A 196 11.15 5.24 24.06
N ASP A 197 10.89 4.48 25.12
CA ASP A 197 9.72 3.62 25.20
C ASP A 197 8.42 4.42 25.02
N VAL A 198 8.25 5.52 25.76
CA VAL A 198 7.08 6.39 25.64
C VAL A 198 6.94 6.97 24.23
N TYR A 199 8.04 7.45 23.64
CA TYR A 199 8.04 8.03 22.29
C TYR A 199 7.66 7.00 21.23
N PHE A 200 8.32 5.84 21.20
CA PHE A 200 8.06 4.82 20.18
C PHE A 200 6.70 4.14 20.38
N PHE A 201 6.26 3.95 21.62
CA PHE A 201 4.89 3.55 21.93
C PHE A 201 3.90 4.57 21.36
N GLY A 202 4.07 5.86 21.68
CA GLY A 202 3.20 6.92 21.18
C GLY A 202 3.17 7.00 19.65
N LEU A 203 4.32 6.86 19.00
CA LEU A 203 4.45 6.87 17.54
C LEU A 203 3.69 5.69 16.88
N VAL A 204 3.82 4.48 17.41
CA VAL A 204 3.10 3.31 16.89
C VAL A 204 1.62 3.38 17.20
N MET A 205 1.24 3.86 18.39
CA MET A 205 -0.17 4.09 18.73
C MET A 205 -0.80 5.12 17.81
N LEU A 206 -0.09 6.21 17.50
CA LEU A 206 -0.53 7.17 16.50
C LEU A 206 -0.78 6.47 15.17
N ILE A 207 0.23 5.81 14.58
CA ILE A 207 0.10 5.08 13.31
C ILE A 207 -1.08 4.11 13.32
N SER A 208 -1.23 3.34 14.39
CA SER A 208 -2.30 2.36 14.53
C SER A 208 -3.69 3.00 14.59
N LEU A 209 -3.84 4.08 15.35
CA LEU A 209 -5.07 4.88 15.38
C LEU A 209 -5.34 5.54 14.03
N LEU A 210 -4.29 5.99 13.32
CA LEU A 210 -4.44 6.52 11.97
C LEU A 210 -4.98 5.44 11.01
N MET A 211 -4.48 4.22 11.11
CA MET A 211 -4.96 3.10 10.30
C MET A 211 -6.39 2.69 10.69
N LEU A 212 -6.71 2.66 11.99
CA LEU A 212 -8.01 2.26 12.52
C LEU A 212 -9.12 3.26 12.21
N ALA A 213 -8.82 4.56 12.28
CA ALA A 213 -9.77 5.62 11.97
C ALA A 213 -10.15 5.67 10.47
N HIS A 214 -9.68 4.69 9.68
CA HIS A 214 -9.93 4.51 8.25
C HIS A 214 -9.95 5.85 7.54
N PHE A 215 -8.81 6.53 7.62
CA PHE A 215 -8.65 7.96 7.42
C PHE A 215 -9.56 8.57 6.36
N GLY A 216 -10.69 9.14 6.81
CA GLY A 216 -11.53 10.03 6.01
C GLY A 216 -10.74 11.21 5.42
N ILE A 217 -9.54 11.49 5.97
CA ILE A 217 -8.54 12.43 5.44
C ILE A 217 -7.98 11.98 4.08
N PHE A 218 -7.80 10.68 3.83
CA PHE A 218 -7.30 10.17 2.54
C PHE A 218 -8.36 10.19 1.43
N ASN A 219 -9.63 10.42 1.77
CA ASN A 219 -10.66 10.70 0.78
C ASN A 219 -10.34 11.99 0.02
N LEU A 220 -9.64 12.96 0.61
CA LEU A 220 -9.29 14.21 -0.07
C LEU A 220 -8.27 13.97 -1.22
N PRO A 221 -7.09 13.36 -0.99
CA PRO A 221 -6.21 12.91 -2.08
C PRO A 221 -6.93 12.05 -3.12
N ARG A 222 -7.76 11.10 -2.67
CA ARG A 222 -8.49 10.20 -3.58
C ARG A 222 -9.48 10.99 -4.46
N LYS A 223 -10.19 11.96 -3.91
CA LYS A 223 -11.08 12.86 -4.66
C LYS A 223 -10.31 13.74 -5.66
N ILE A 224 -9.14 14.25 -5.29
CA ILE A 224 -8.29 15.05 -6.19
C ILE A 224 -7.85 14.19 -7.38
N ILE A 225 -7.37 12.97 -7.12
CA ILE A 225 -6.98 12.02 -8.16
C ILE A 225 -8.20 11.70 -9.04
N ALA A 226 -9.34 11.32 -8.45
CA ALA A 226 -10.56 11.01 -9.19
C ALA A 226 -11.03 12.18 -10.06
N HIS A 227 -11.00 13.42 -9.54
CA HIS A 227 -11.37 14.61 -10.29
C HIS A 227 -10.41 14.89 -11.45
N PHE A 228 -9.10 14.71 -11.26
CA PHE A 228 -8.12 14.85 -12.34
C PHE A 228 -8.40 13.87 -13.49
N PHE A 229 -8.68 12.60 -13.17
CA PHE A 229 -9.03 11.60 -14.17
C PHE A 229 -10.42 11.79 -14.77
N ALA A 230 -11.42 12.25 -14.01
CA ALA A 230 -12.75 12.55 -14.55
C ALA A 230 -12.71 13.72 -15.54
N LYS A 231 -11.96 14.79 -15.21
CA LYS A 231 -11.77 15.96 -16.08
C LYS A 231 -11.05 15.60 -17.38
N ASN A 232 -10.05 14.72 -17.31
CA ASN A 232 -9.22 14.36 -18.47
C ASN A 232 -9.67 13.08 -19.20
N GLY A 233 -10.58 12.30 -18.61
CA GLY A 233 -11.06 11.01 -19.14
C GLY A 233 -11.95 11.13 -20.37
N HIS A 234 -12.64 12.27 -20.54
CA HIS A 234 -13.41 12.55 -21.76
C HIS A 234 -12.53 12.66 -23.02
N ALA A 235 -11.25 12.97 -22.87
CA ALA A 235 -10.32 13.06 -24.01
C ALA A 235 -9.85 11.69 -24.53
N LEU A 236 -10.18 10.58 -23.84
CA LEU A 236 -9.68 9.22 -24.16
C LEU A 236 -10.80 8.25 -24.60
N GLN A 237 -12.05 8.71 -24.74
CA GLN A 237 -13.13 7.99 -25.42
C GLN A 237 -13.36 8.58 -26.82
N PRO A 238 -12.64 8.15 -27.87
CA PRO A 238 -13.09 8.42 -29.23
C PRO A 238 -14.26 7.47 -29.50
N GLY A 239 -15.50 7.96 -29.39
CA GLY A 239 -16.66 7.11 -29.74
C GLY A 239 -18.02 7.45 -29.15
N LYS A 240 -18.22 8.59 -28.49
CA LYS A 240 -19.57 9.16 -28.35
C LYS A 240 -19.68 10.38 -29.24
N GLN A 241 -19.85 10.14 -30.55
CA GLN A 241 -20.59 11.09 -31.37
C GLN A 241 -22.05 10.95 -30.97
N GLU A 242 -22.57 12.02 -30.38
CA GLU A 242 -23.99 12.20 -30.13
C GLU A 242 -24.76 12.10 -31.46
N SER A 243 -25.76 11.23 -31.49
CA SER A 243 -26.84 11.23 -32.47
C SER A 243 -28.04 11.94 -31.88
#